data_AF-A0A328EGX2-F1
#
_entry.id   AF-A0A328EGX2-F1
#
_cell.length_a   1.000
_cell.length_b   1.000
_cell.length_c   1.000
_cell.angle_alpha   90.00
_cell.angle_beta   90.00
_cell.angle_gamma   90.00
#
_symmetry.space_group_name_H-M   'P 1'
#
loop_
_entity.id
_entity.type
_entity.pdbx_description
1 polymer ?
#
loop_
_entity_poly.entity_id
_entity_poly.type
_entity_poly.pdbx_seq_one_letter_code
_entity_poly.pdbx_strand_id
1 'polypeptide(L)'
;MKKEKKVLILRTCKEGLEKLVNGEINPRYREAKSFWESRLFDKEGKPKEFDEIHIINGYKSDSPTVILEFGGISGIEEFNGKNCFKINLGKIIEIRNYLG
;
A
#
# COMPACT_ATOMS: atom_id res chain seq x y z
N MET A 1 2.24 -25.03 -11.75
CA MET A 1 1.32 -23.90 -12.02
C MET A 1 1.80 -22.70 -11.23
N LYS A 2 2.08 -21.55 -11.87
CA LYS A 2 2.38 -20.30 -11.14
C LYS A 2 1.05 -19.79 -10.55
N LYS A 3 0.97 -19.68 -9.22
CA LYS A 3 -0.17 -19.07 -8.54
C LYS A 3 -0.15 -17.57 -8.87
N GLU A 4 -1.30 -16.99 -9.23
CA GLU A 4 -1.41 -15.55 -9.42
C GLU A 4 -1.14 -14.84 -8.09
N LYS A 5 -0.29 -13.81 -8.12
CA LYS A 5 0.04 -13.01 -6.94
C LYS A 5 -1.14 -12.11 -6.59
N LYS A 6 -1.53 -12.08 -5.32
CA LYS A 6 -2.48 -11.11 -4.77
C LYS A 6 -1.74 -9.80 -4.51
N VAL A 7 -2.13 -8.75 -5.23
CA VAL A 7 -1.46 -7.45 -5.15
C VAL A 7 -2.39 -6.39 -4.56
N LEU A 8 -1.92 -5.69 -3.53
CA LEU A 8 -2.57 -4.48 -3.03
C LEU A 8 -2.02 -3.25 -3.76
N ILE A 9 -2.85 -2.64 -4.60
CA ILE A 9 -2.48 -1.42 -5.32
C ILE A 9 -2.90 -0.18 -4.54
N LEU A 10 -1.95 0.70 -4.23
CA LEU A 10 -2.18 2.01 -3.63
C LEU A 10 -1.67 3.13 -4.56
N ARG A 11 -2.38 4.26 -4.55
CA ARG A 11 -1.96 5.47 -5.25
C ARG A 11 -1.39 6.49 -4.27
N THR A 12 -0.39 7.25 -4.73
CA THR A 12 0.23 8.36 -4.01
C THR A 12 0.60 9.49 -4.98
N CYS A 13 0.91 10.67 -4.43
CA CYS A 13 1.54 11.77 -5.17
C CYS A 13 3.05 11.55 -5.31
N LYS A 14 3.70 12.34 -6.18
CA LYS A 14 5.15 12.34 -6.41
C LYS A 14 5.95 12.39 -5.11
N GLU A 15 5.70 13.39 -4.27
CA GLU A 15 6.42 13.57 -2.98
C GLU A 15 6.27 12.34 -2.07
N GLY A 16 5.07 11.76 -1.99
CA GLY A 16 4.84 10.56 -1.18
C GLY A 16 5.52 9.30 -1.72
N LEU A 17 5.82 9.26 -3.02
CA LEU A 17 6.63 8.21 -3.64
C LEU A 17 8.13 8.44 -3.38
N GLU A 18 8.62 9.68 -3.55
CA GLU A 18 10.02 10.04 -3.28
C GLU A 18 10.41 9.71 -1.84
N LYS A 19 9.60 10.14 -0.87
CA LYS A 19 9.80 9.80 0.55
C LYS A 19 9.81 8.29 0.81
N LEU A 20 9.04 7.52 0.04
CA LEU A 20 9.03 6.06 0.16
C LEU A 20 10.34 5.45 -0.37
N VAL A 21 10.80 5.90 -1.53
CA VAL A 21 12.06 5.45 -2.14
C VAL A 21 13.25 5.77 -1.23
N ASN A 22 13.21 6.92 -0.54
CA ASN A 22 14.22 7.32 0.42
C ASN A 22 14.12 6.60 1.79
N GLY A 23 13.10 5.78 2.02
CA GLY A 23 12.88 5.08 3.29
C GLY A 23 12.34 5.96 4.43
N GLU A 24 11.79 7.13 4.12
CA GLU A 24 11.27 8.09 5.10
C GLU A 24 9.82 7.77 5.54
N ILE A 25 9.17 6.76 4.96
CA ILE A 25 7.79 6.37 5.28
C ILE A 25 7.69 4.86 5.51
N ASN A 26 7.09 4.45 6.64
CA ASN A 26 7.05 3.04 7.05
C ASN A 26 5.63 2.43 7.23
N PRO A 27 4.57 3.22 7.51
CA PRO A 27 3.19 2.75 7.29
C PRO A 27 2.40 3.64 6.32
N ARG A 28 1.44 3.04 5.61
CA ARG A 28 0.38 3.78 4.90
C ARG A 28 -0.90 3.77 5.73
N TYR A 29 -1.47 4.95 5.92
CA TYR A 29 -2.73 5.11 6.62
C TYR A 29 -3.86 5.37 5.63
N ARG A 30 -4.99 4.66 5.82
CA ARG A 30 -6.22 4.86 5.03
C ARG A 30 -7.39 5.06 5.98
N GLU A 31 -8.07 6.20 5.86
CA GLU A 31 -9.26 6.51 6.65
C GLU A 31 -10.23 5.33 6.61
N ALA A 32 -10.72 4.93 7.79
CA ALA A 32 -11.54 3.74 7.99
C ALA A 32 -12.94 3.94 7.40
N LYS A 33 -13.03 3.77 6.08
CA LYS A 33 -14.25 3.83 5.28
C LYS A 33 -14.55 2.46 4.67
N SER A 34 -15.81 2.19 4.38
CA SER A 34 -16.27 0.92 3.79
C SER A 34 -15.55 0.55 2.49
N PHE A 35 -15.10 1.54 1.71
CA PHE A 35 -14.26 1.33 0.54
C PHE A 35 -12.93 0.65 0.88
N TRP A 36 -12.23 1.11 1.91
CA TRP A 36 -10.97 0.51 2.35
C TRP A 36 -11.20 -0.77 3.13
N GLU A 37 -12.25 -0.82 3.95
CA GLU A 37 -12.62 -2.01 4.71
C GLU A 37 -12.86 -3.22 3.79
N SER A 38 -13.72 -3.08 2.77
CA SER A 38 -13.99 -4.16 1.81
C SER A 38 -12.77 -4.59 1.00
N ARG A 39 -11.78 -3.69 0.85
CA ARG A 39 -10.53 -3.99 0.14
C ARG A 39 -9.52 -4.70 1.03
N LEU A 40 -9.40 -4.28 2.29
CA LEU A 40 -8.39 -4.72 3.24
C LEU A 40 -8.84 -5.93 4.08
N PHE A 41 -10.14 -6.12 4.30
CA PHE A 41 -10.69 -7.18 5.13
C PHE A 41 -11.63 -8.08 4.33
N ASP A 42 -11.71 -9.34 4.73
CA ASP A 42 -12.67 -10.29 4.19
C ASP A 42 -14.07 -10.13 4.82
N LYS A 43 -15.01 -11.00 4.43
CA LYS A 43 -16.39 -10.96 4.93
C LYS A 43 -16.52 -11.32 6.41
N GLU A 44 -15.50 -11.96 7.00
CA GLU A 44 -15.45 -12.30 8.42
C GLU A 44 -14.75 -11.19 9.23
N GLY A 45 -14.33 -10.10 8.59
CA GLY A 45 -13.61 -9.00 9.23
C GLY A 45 -12.13 -9.31 9.49
N LYS A 46 -11.56 -10.35 8.89
CA LYS A 46 -10.13 -10.68 9.02
C LYS A 46 -9.31 -9.91 7.98
N PRO A 47 -8.11 -9.42 8.33
CA PRO A 47 -7.18 -8.85 7.36
C PRO A 47 -6.93 -9.80 6.19
N LYS A 48 -7.02 -9.29 4.96
CA LYS A 48 -6.63 -10.04 3.78
C LYS A 48 -5.10 -10.09 3.69
N GLU A 49 -4.62 -11.25 3.29
CA GLU A 49 -3.22 -11.46 2.91
C GLU A 49 -2.98 -11.09 1.45
N PHE A 50 -1.89 -10.37 1.21
CA PHE A 50 -1.37 -10.02 -0.10
C PHE A 50 0.08 -10.48 -0.20
N ASP A 51 0.52 -10.83 -1.41
CA ASP A 51 1.91 -11.18 -1.66
C ASP A 51 2.77 -9.91 -1.78
N GLU A 52 2.22 -8.86 -2.38
CA GLU A 52 2.92 -7.60 -2.66
C GLU A 52 2.00 -6.38 -2.51
N ILE A 53 2.62 -5.23 -2.24
CA ILE A 53 1.99 -3.91 -2.30
C ILE A 53 2.64 -3.07 -3.40
N HIS A 54 1.84 -2.50 -4.29
CA HIS A 54 2.30 -1.65 -5.39
C HIS A 54 1.88 -0.21 -5.11
N ILE A 55 2.85 0.65 -4.85
CA ILE A 55 2.65 2.09 -4.65
C ILE A 55 2.94 2.80 -5.97
N ILE A 56 1.92 3.45 -6.53
CA ILE A 56 1.98 4.01 -7.89
C ILE A 56 1.71 5.51 -7.85
N ASN A 57 2.57 6.28 -8.53
CA ASN A 57 2.42 7.71 -8.73
C ASN A 57 1.57 8.01 -9.98
N GLY A 58 0.28 8.28 -9.76
CA GLY A 58 -0.67 8.58 -10.83
C GLY A 58 -1.37 7.37 -11.45
N TYR A 59 -1.92 7.55 -12.65
CA TYR A 59 -2.80 6.58 -13.31
C TYR A 59 -2.32 6.13 -14.69
N LYS A 60 -1.16 6.62 -15.16
CA LYS A 60 -0.63 6.23 -16.47
C LYS A 60 -0.05 4.82 -16.40
N SER A 61 0.00 4.13 -17.54
CA SER A 61 0.57 2.78 -17.63
C SER A 61 2.07 2.73 -17.32
N ASP A 62 2.77 3.83 -17.56
CA ASP A 62 4.19 4.05 -17.29
C ASP A 62 4.44 4.78 -15.96
N SER A 63 3.40 4.95 -15.13
CA SER A 63 3.52 5.64 -13.84
C SER A 63 4.62 5.04 -12.97
N PRO A 64 5.47 5.87 -12.34
CA PRO A 64 6.48 5.39 -11.39
C PRO A 64 5.85 4.51 -10.32
N THR A 65 6.42 3.33 -10.12
CA THR A 65 5.86 2.27 -9.28
C THR A 65 6.93 1.68 -8.37
N VAL A 66 6.63 1.62 -7.08
CA VAL A 66 7.44 0.90 -6.09
C VAL A 66 6.67 -0.35 -5.65
N ILE A 67 7.31 -1.50 -5.80
CA ILE A 67 6.80 -2.81 -5.39
C ILE A 67 7.50 -3.19 -4.09
N LEU A 68 6.71 -3.51 -3.06
CA LEU A 68 7.21 -3.90 -1.75
C LEU A 68 6.54 -5.19 -1.28
N GLU A 69 7.19 -5.86 -0.33
CA GLU A 69 6.56 -6.90 0.47
C GLU A 69 5.36 -6.33 1.24
N PHE A 70 4.30 -7.12 1.35
CA PHE A 70 3.16 -6.76 2.20
C PHE A 70 3.49 -7.07 3.66
N GLY A 71 3.48 -6.05 4.53
CA GLY A 71 3.80 -6.19 5.95
C GLY A 71 2.58 -6.47 6.85
N GLY A 72 1.42 -6.71 6.27
CA GLY A 72 0.17 -6.90 7.01
C GLY A 72 -0.65 -5.63 7.22
N ILE A 73 -1.88 -5.81 7.68
CA ILE A 73 -2.77 -4.72 8.10
C ILE A 73 -2.91 -4.79 9.61
N SER A 74 -2.54 -3.70 10.28
CA SER A 74 -2.86 -3.50 11.69
C SER A 74 -4.28 -2.93 11.82
N GLY A 75 -4.85 -3.03 13.03
CA GLY A 75 -6.17 -2.49 13.34
C GLY A 75 -6.30 -0.98 13.14
N ILE A 76 -7.42 -0.43 13.57
CA ILE A 76 -7.70 1.00 13.48
C ILE A 76 -6.80 1.77 14.46
N GLU A 77 -6.10 2.78 13.96
CA GLU A 77 -5.26 3.72 14.71
C GLU A 77 -5.69 5.16 14.37
N GLU A 78 -5.64 6.08 15.34
CA GLU A 78 -5.87 7.50 15.05
C GLU A 78 -4.64 8.10 14.33
N PHE A 79 -4.85 8.67 13.14
CA PHE A 79 -3.83 9.35 12.35
C PHE A 79 -4.40 10.64 11.77
N ASN A 80 -3.76 11.78 12.07
CA ASN A 80 -4.24 13.13 11.69
C ASN A 80 -5.71 13.40 12.08
N GLY A 81 -6.10 13.02 13.31
CA GLY A 81 -7.45 13.22 13.85
C GLY A 81 -8.52 12.33 13.22
N LYS A 82 -8.12 11.26 12.53
CA LYS A 82 -9.02 10.31 11.86
C LYS A 82 -8.64 8.87 12.17
N ASN A 83 -9.65 8.05 12.40
CA ASN A 83 -9.49 6.60 12.48
C ASN A 83 -9.06 6.05 11.12
N CYS A 84 -7.90 5.39 11.08
CA CYS A 84 -7.28 4.87 9.88
C CYS A 84 -6.87 3.41 10.05
N PHE A 85 -7.06 2.61 9.00
CA PHE A 85 -6.37 1.33 8.87
C PHE A 85 -4.89 1.59 8.59
N LYS A 86 -4.02 0.92 9.34
CA LYS A 86 -2.58 0.99 9.18
C LYS A 86 -2.10 -0.19 8.35
N ILE A 87 -1.52 0.10 7.19
CA ILE A 87 -0.96 -0.88 6.26
C ILE A 87 0.56 -0.82 6.43
N ASN A 88 1.13 -1.91 6.93
CA ASN A 88 2.57 -2.00 7.12
C ASN A 88 3.25 -2.34 5.79
N LEU A 89 4.36 -1.66 5.51
CA LEU A 89 5.16 -1.90 4.32
C LEU A 89 6.36 -2.76 4.70
N GLY A 90 6.65 -3.78 3.91
CA GLY A 90 7.89 -4.56 4.03
C GLY A 90 9.00 -3.99 3.15
N LYS A 91 9.96 -4.83 2.78
CA LYS A 91 11.13 -4.40 1.98
C LYS A 91 10.71 -4.02 0.56
N ILE A 92 11.42 -3.05 -0.02
CA ILE A 92 11.31 -2.77 -1.46
C ILE A 92 11.86 -3.98 -2.22
N ILE A 93 11.04 -4.52 -3.12
CA ILE A 93 11.38 -5.61 -4.03
C ILE A 93 11.89 -5.03 -5.35
N GLU A 94 11.20 -4.00 -5.87
CA GLU A 94 11.48 -3.44 -7.19
C GLU A 94 11.01 -1.98 -7.29
N ILE A 95 11.71 -1.17 -8.06
CA ILE A 95 11.28 0.18 -8.46
C ILE A 95 11.25 0.25 -9.99
N ARG A 96 10.13 0.68 -10.56
CA ARG A 96 9.89 0.79 -12.01
C ARG A 96 9.60 2.22 -12.42
N ASN A 97 10.08 2.61 -13.61
CA ASN A 97 9.80 3.90 -14.27
C ASN A 97 10.05 5.12 -13.37
N TYR A 98 10.97 5.02 -12.41
CA TYR A 98 11.31 6.12 -11.51
C TYR A 98 12.41 6.96 -12.16
N LEU A 99 12.01 8.10 -12.74
CA LEU A 99 12.93 9.13 -13.19
C LEU A 99 13.15 10.06 -11.99
N GLY A 100 14.30 9.89 -11.33
CA GLY A 100 14.74 10.73 -10.21
C GLY A 100 14.97 12.18 -10.62
#